data_AF-A0A4S4D7G1-F1
#
_entry.id   AF-A0A4S4D7G1-F1
#
_cell.length_a   1.000
_cell.length_b   1.000
_cell.length_c   1.000
_cell.angle_alpha   90.00
_cell.angle_beta   90.00
_cell.angle_gamma   90.00
#
_symmetry.space_group_name_H-M   'P 1'
#
loop_
_entity.id
_entity.type
_entity.pdbx_description
1 polymer ?
#
loop_
_entity_poly.entity_id
_entity_poly.type
_entity_poly.pdbx_seq_one_letter_code
_entity_poly.pdbx_strand_id
1 'polypeptide(L)'
;MVNGSMKVRCFKPSSHFLLRYGTQVTKLMERVETTFIKHFSNSNRRKGLNILRPQAKRERHRVTFTLGFLCGCTVAFLFALVLVTHARNIVNHERKYQYMETMFPLYSLFGFIALHLLMYAANIYFWKRYRVNYPFIFGFKEGTELGCKDVLLLSFGVAVFAIAGALANLAMEMDPKTQRFKEFTELVPQALLGLFIAMLFCPFNIIFRSNRFFFLRCMFHCICAPLYKVTLPDFFLADQLTSQVQGFRSLEFYICYYGWGDYKNRENTCKTNNLYNTLYFIIAAIPYWSRFLQCLRRLYDERDGMQGINALKYFSTIIAVTMRTAYDLKQGIGWKAIAFISSLIAAIFGTYWDLVIDWGLLQKNSKNRWLRDKLLVPHKSVYFVAMVSKR
;
A
#
# COMPACT_ATOMS: atom_id res chain seq x y z
N MET A 1 -24.15 -24.57 -28.96
CA MET A 1 -23.01 -23.66 -28.71
C MET A 1 -23.04 -23.19 -27.27
N VAL A 2 -22.26 -23.84 -26.39
CA VAL A 2 -21.94 -23.30 -25.06
C VAL A 2 -20.44 -23.50 -24.88
N ASN A 3 -19.65 -22.60 -25.47
CA ASN A 3 -18.19 -22.55 -25.27
C ASN A 3 -17.89 -21.78 -23.99
N GLY A 4 -18.34 -22.30 -22.86
CA GLY A 4 -17.94 -21.84 -21.53
C GLY A 4 -16.70 -22.60 -21.09
N SER A 5 -15.51 -22.01 -21.24
CA SER A 5 -14.26 -22.61 -20.75
C SER A 5 -14.24 -22.61 -19.22
N MET A 6 -14.83 -23.62 -18.59
CA MET A 6 -14.77 -23.82 -17.14
C MET A 6 -13.39 -24.40 -16.77
N LYS A 7 -12.45 -23.53 -16.38
CA LYS A 7 -11.13 -23.95 -15.88
C LYS A 7 -11.24 -24.32 -14.40
N VAL A 8 -11.19 -25.61 -14.10
CA VAL A 8 -11.08 -26.15 -12.73
C VAL A 8 -9.63 -26.55 -12.49
N ARG A 9 -8.97 -25.96 -11.48
CA ARG A 9 -7.62 -26.38 -11.03
C ARG A 9 -7.68 -26.96 -9.62
N CYS A 10 -7.00 -28.08 -9.42
CA CYS A 10 -6.85 -28.69 -8.11
C CYS A 10 -5.72 -27.99 -7.33
N PHE A 11 -6.02 -27.48 -6.14
CA PHE A 11 -5.02 -26.87 -5.26
C PHE A 11 -4.28 -27.95 -4.47
N LYS A 12 -2.95 -27.82 -4.31
CA LYS A 12 -2.16 -28.79 -3.54
C LYS A 12 -2.35 -28.54 -2.02
N PRO A 13 -2.86 -29.52 -1.23
CA PRO A 13 -3.18 -29.29 0.17
C PRO A 13 -1.97 -29.02 1.05
N SER A 14 -2.21 -28.28 2.14
CA SER A 14 -1.44 -28.25 3.40
C SER A 14 -0.48 -29.40 3.70
N SER A 15 0.82 -29.22 3.96
CA SER A 15 1.60 -30.33 4.59
C SER A 15 1.02 -30.73 5.95
N HIS A 16 0.49 -29.75 6.70
CA HIS A 16 -0.22 -29.96 7.97
C HIS A 16 -1.65 -30.52 7.79
N PHE A 17 -2.27 -30.30 6.63
CA PHE A 17 -3.59 -30.83 6.27
C PHE A 17 -3.49 -32.28 5.77
N LEU A 18 -2.40 -32.60 5.04
CA LEU A 18 -2.05 -33.95 4.60
C LEU A 18 -1.71 -34.88 5.78
N LEU A 19 -1.17 -34.34 6.88
CA LEU A 19 -0.90 -35.15 8.08
C LEU A 19 -2.16 -35.60 8.83
N ARG A 20 -3.30 -34.89 8.70
CA ARG A 20 -4.53 -35.18 9.46
C ARG A 20 -5.66 -35.78 8.62
N TYR A 21 -5.72 -35.47 7.33
CA TYR A 21 -6.75 -35.95 6.39
C TYR A 21 -6.15 -36.47 5.06
N GLY A 22 -4.84 -36.74 5.02
CA GLY A 22 -4.09 -36.99 3.79
C GLY A 22 -4.67 -38.08 2.90
N THR A 23 -5.07 -39.20 3.47
CA THR A 23 -5.63 -40.34 2.72
C THR A 23 -6.96 -40.00 2.06
N GLN A 24 -7.87 -39.30 2.74
CA GLN A 24 -9.16 -38.89 2.17
C GLN A 24 -8.99 -37.82 1.09
N VAL A 25 -8.13 -36.83 1.31
CA VAL A 25 -7.88 -35.76 0.35
C VAL A 25 -7.17 -36.28 -0.90
N THR A 26 -6.25 -37.23 -0.73
CA THR A 26 -5.54 -37.84 -1.87
C THR A 26 -6.49 -38.71 -2.70
N LYS A 27 -7.35 -39.50 -2.05
CA LYS A 27 -8.44 -40.23 -2.73
C LYS A 27 -9.39 -39.30 -3.48
N LEU A 28 -9.75 -38.15 -2.89
CA LEU A 28 -10.62 -37.18 -3.55
C LEU A 28 -9.92 -36.52 -4.74
N MET A 29 -8.66 -36.12 -4.60
CA MET A 29 -7.86 -35.59 -5.71
C MET A 29 -7.75 -36.60 -6.84
N GLU A 30 -7.49 -37.87 -6.55
CA GLU A 30 -7.39 -38.93 -7.54
C GLU A 30 -8.72 -39.18 -8.25
N ARG A 31 -9.84 -39.18 -7.52
CA ARG A 31 -11.19 -39.25 -8.11
C ARG A 31 -11.47 -38.07 -9.04
N VAL A 32 -11.12 -36.85 -8.64
CA VAL A 32 -11.29 -35.64 -9.46
C VAL A 32 -10.41 -35.71 -10.72
N GLU A 33 -9.12 -36.07 -10.58
CA GLU A 33 -8.21 -36.23 -11.71
C GLU A 33 -8.75 -37.27 -12.70
N THR A 34 -9.17 -38.43 -12.22
CA THR A 34 -9.67 -39.53 -13.05
C THR A 34 -10.97 -39.15 -13.77
N THR A 35 -11.92 -38.55 -13.05
CA THR A 35 -13.21 -38.12 -13.61
C THR A 35 -13.02 -37.03 -14.65
N PHE A 36 -12.13 -36.07 -14.39
CA PHE A 36 -11.85 -34.97 -15.31
C PHE A 36 -11.14 -35.45 -16.58
N ILE A 37 -10.15 -36.34 -16.44
CA ILE A 37 -9.44 -36.93 -17.59
C ILE A 37 -10.42 -37.69 -18.49
N LYS A 38 -11.32 -38.49 -17.89
CA LYS A 38 -12.31 -39.28 -18.64
C LYS A 38 -13.30 -38.40 -19.41
N HIS A 39 -13.88 -37.38 -18.77
CA HIS A 39 -14.99 -36.61 -19.35
C HIS A 39 -14.56 -35.36 -20.13
N PHE A 40 -13.43 -34.74 -19.77
CA PHE A 40 -13.01 -33.45 -20.34
C PHE A 40 -11.71 -33.52 -21.14
N SER A 41 -10.99 -34.64 -21.09
CA SER A 41 -9.69 -34.80 -21.75
C SER A 41 -9.65 -35.96 -22.76
N ASN A 42 -10.79 -36.58 -23.09
CA ASN A 42 -10.88 -37.79 -23.93
C ASN A 42 -9.91 -38.88 -23.49
N SER A 43 -9.83 -39.13 -22.17
CA SER A 43 -8.88 -40.07 -21.56
C SER A 43 -7.38 -39.74 -21.77
N ASN A 44 -7.05 -38.57 -22.34
CA ASN A 44 -5.67 -38.12 -22.47
C ASN A 44 -5.16 -37.57 -21.12
N ARG A 45 -4.48 -38.45 -20.37
CA ARG A 45 -3.92 -38.15 -19.04
C ARG A 45 -2.98 -36.94 -19.06
N ARG A 46 -2.14 -36.79 -20.08
CA ARG A 46 -1.17 -35.67 -20.17
C ARG A 46 -1.90 -34.34 -20.35
N LYS A 47 -2.92 -34.31 -21.23
CA LYS A 47 -3.76 -33.12 -21.45
C LYS A 47 -4.58 -32.77 -20.20
N GLY A 48 -5.20 -33.74 -19.55
CA GLY A 48 -6.00 -33.53 -18.34
C GLY A 48 -5.18 -33.08 -17.14
N LEU A 49 -4.03 -33.72 -16.89
CA LEU A 49 -3.12 -33.30 -15.81
C LEU A 49 -2.51 -31.92 -16.08
N ASN A 50 -2.21 -31.57 -17.33
CA ASN A 50 -1.73 -30.22 -17.69
C ASN A 50 -2.77 -29.13 -17.40
N ILE A 51 -4.07 -29.45 -17.47
CA ILE A 51 -5.16 -28.51 -17.16
C ILE A 51 -5.38 -28.45 -15.64
N LEU A 52 -5.42 -29.59 -14.97
CA LEU A 52 -5.74 -29.69 -13.54
C LEU A 52 -4.61 -29.21 -12.63
N ARG A 53 -3.36 -29.49 -13.01
CA ARG A 53 -2.20 -29.12 -12.19
C ARG A 53 -1.79 -27.69 -12.52
N PRO A 54 -1.56 -26.84 -11.50
CA PRO A 54 -1.01 -25.52 -11.74
C PRO A 54 0.36 -25.68 -12.41
N GLN A 55 0.45 -25.28 -13.69
CA GLN A 55 1.74 -25.18 -14.35
C GLN A 55 2.57 -24.15 -13.61
N ALA A 56 3.77 -24.54 -13.18
CA ALA A 56 4.74 -23.61 -12.62
C ALA A 56 5.01 -22.54 -13.68
N LYS A 57 4.62 -21.28 -13.42
CA LYS A 57 5.03 -20.15 -14.26
C LYS A 57 6.56 -20.22 -14.32
N ARG A 58 7.12 -20.48 -15.51
CA ARG A 58 8.57 -20.51 -15.71
C ARG A 58 9.14 -19.22 -15.15
N GLU A 59 10.00 -19.33 -14.14
CA GLU A 59 10.60 -18.14 -13.54
C GLU A 59 11.38 -17.40 -14.63
N ARG A 60 11.02 -16.14 -14.85
CA ARG A 60 11.68 -15.33 -15.87
C ARG A 60 12.98 -14.83 -15.26
N HIS A 61 14.09 -15.53 -15.51
CA HIS A 61 15.43 -15.19 -14.98
C HIS A 61 15.75 -13.68 -15.08
N ARG A 62 15.32 -13.04 -16.17
CA ARG A 62 15.39 -11.59 -16.37
C ARG A 62 14.78 -10.78 -15.21
N VAL A 63 13.59 -11.15 -14.72
CA VAL A 63 12.91 -10.43 -13.63
C VAL A 63 13.71 -10.53 -12.34
N THR A 64 14.25 -11.70 -12.02
CA THR A 64 15.07 -11.89 -10.82
C THR A 64 16.39 -11.14 -10.90
N PHE A 65 17.05 -11.15 -12.06
CA PHE A 65 18.26 -10.36 -12.28
C PHE A 65 17.99 -8.85 -12.17
N THR A 66 16.98 -8.33 -12.89
CA THR A 66 16.64 -6.90 -12.84
C THR A 66 16.22 -6.46 -11.45
N LEU A 67 15.49 -7.30 -10.72
CA LEU A 67 15.14 -7.04 -9.32
C LEU A 67 16.40 -6.90 -8.45
N GLY A 68 17.34 -7.84 -8.54
CA GLY A 68 18.60 -7.78 -7.81
C GLY A 68 19.40 -6.52 -8.13
N PHE A 69 19.49 -6.17 -9.42
CA PHE A 69 20.14 -4.94 -9.89
C PHE A 69 19.49 -3.68 -9.31
N LEU A 70 18.16 -3.52 -9.41
CA LEU A 70 17.47 -2.34 -8.89
C LEU A 70 17.53 -2.23 -7.36
N CYS A 71 17.49 -3.37 -6.66
CA CYS A 71 17.72 -3.42 -5.21
C CYS A 71 19.13 -2.92 -4.86
N GLY A 72 20.15 -3.42 -5.57
CA GLY A 72 21.54 -2.96 -5.42
C GLY A 72 21.71 -1.46 -5.71
N CYS A 73 21.13 -0.96 -6.80
CA CYS A 73 21.12 0.47 -7.13
C CYS A 73 20.43 1.31 -6.04
N THR A 74 19.31 0.84 -5.50
CA THR A 74 18.60 1.53 -4.42
C THR A 74 19.51 1.69 -3.20
N VAL A 75 20.17 0.62 -2.76
CA VAL A 75 21.08 0.65 -1.61
C VAL A 75 22.27 1.57 -1.88
N ALA A 76 22.90 1.46 -3.06
CA ALA A 76 24.04 2.30 -3.44
C ALA A 76 23.67 3.79 -3.50
N PHE A 77 22.51 4.13 -4.08
CA PHE A 77 22.03 5.50 -4.17
C PHE A 77 21.58 6.06 -2.82
N LEU A 78 20.97 5.24 -1.95
CA LEU A 78 20.69 5.65 -0.57
C LEU A 78 21.99 6.00 0.17
N PHE A 79 23.02 5.16 0.04
CA PHE A 79 24.32 5.43 0.64
C PHE A 79 24.93 6.73 0.08
N ALA A 80 24.91 6.92 -1.24
CA ALA A 80 25.37 8.16 -1.86
C ALA A 80 24.59 9.40 -1.36
N LEU A 81 23.26 9.29 -1.20
CA LEU A 81 22.43 10.38 -0.69
C LEU A 81 22.82 10.75 0.75
N VAL A 82 23.05 9.75 1.60
CA VAL A 82 23.52 9.97 2.97
C VAL A 82 24.89 10.66 2.98
N LEU A 83 25.83 10.21 2.15
CA LEU A 83 27.15 10.85 2.06
C LEU A 83 27.06 12.31 1.59
N VAL A 84 26.30 12.59 0.52
CA VAL A 84 26.15 13.95 -0.02
C VAL A 84 25.45 14.87 0.99
N THR A 85 24.41 14.39 1.67
CA THR A 85 23.71 15.18 2.68
C THR A 85 24.58 15.45 3.90
N HIS A 86 25.37 14.48 4.35
CA HIS A 86 26.28 14.65 5.47
C HIS A 86 27.43 15.61 5.13
N ALA A 87 27.99 15.52 3.93
CA ALA A 87 28.97 16.49 3.44
C ALA A 87 28.39 17.91 3.38
N ARG A 88 27.15 18.07 2.91
CA ARG A 88 26.46 19.38 2.88
C ARG A 88 26.12 19.93 4.28
N ASN A 89 25.83 19.06 5.24
CA ASN A 89 25.51 19.45 6.61
C ASN A 89 26.64 20.25 7.27
N ILE A 90 27.88 20.05 6.81
CA ILE A 90 29.07 20.75 7.29
C ILE A 90 29.20 22.16 6.67
N VAL A 91 28.56 22.42 5.52
CA VAL A 91 28.90 23.57 4.66
C VAL A 91 27.87 24.69 4.70
N ASN A 92 26.54 24.43 4.74
CA ASN A 92 25.52 25.51 4.64
C ASN A 92 24.16 25.16 5.28
N HIS A 93 23.82 25.82 6.39
CA HIS A 93 22.56 25.59 7.14
C HIS A 93 21.31 26.17 6.45
N GLU A 94 21.36 27.38 5.89
CA GLU A 94 20.18 28.03 5.28
C GLU A 94 19.68 27.31 4.02
N ARG A 95 20.60 26.96 3.11
CA ARG A 95 20.26 26.19 1.90
C ARG A 95 19.70 24.81 2.22
N LYS A 96 20.18 24.18 3.31
CA LYS A 96 19.63 22.92 3.81
C LYS A 96 18.17 23.09 4.23
N TYR A 97 17.86 24.12 5.01
CA TYR A 97 16.50 24.39 5.46
C TYR A 97 15.56 24.59 4.27
N GLN A 98 15.95 25.44 3.30
CA GLN A 98 15.17 25.68 2.08
C GLN A 98 14.93 24.39 1.29
N TYR A 99 15.93 23.52 1.14
CA TYR A 99 15.77 22.22 0.45
C TYR A 99 14.83 21.26 1.21
N MET A 100 14.92 21.24 2.54
CA MET A 100 14.06 20.40 3.40
C MET A 100 12.61 20.85 3.40
N GLU A 101 12.33 22.14 3.22
CA GLU A 101 10.94 22.64 3.11
C GLU A 101 10.39 22.62 1.67
N THR A 102 11.21 22.41 0.64
CA THR A 102 10.78 22.41 -0.78
C THR A 102 10.94 21.04 -1.44
N MET A 103 12.16 20.63 -1.75
CA MET A 103 12.45 19.40 -2.51
C MET A 103 12.18 18.12 -1.72
N PHE A 104 12.44 18.11 -0.42
CA PHE A 104 12.26 16.90 0.39
C PHE A 104 10.82 16.39 0.43
N PRO A 105 9.78 17.22 0.66
CA PRO A 105 8.38 16.81 0.53
C PRO A 105 8.04 16.21 -0.84
N LEU A 106 8.60 16.77 -1.92
CA LEU A 106 8.35 16.32 -3.30
C LEU A 106 8.92 14.93 -3.56
N TYR A 107 10.17 14.67 -3.16
CA TYR A 107 10.79 13.35 -3.31
C TYR A 107 10.26 12.33 -2.29
N SER A 108 9.83 12.78 -1.11
CA SER A 108 9.26 11.91 -0.06
C SER A 108 7.99 11.20 -0.53
N LEU A 109 7.18 11.82 -1.40
CA LEU A 109 6.02 11.17 -2.02
C LEU A 109 6.38 9.83 -2.67
N PHE A 110 7.46 9.81 -3.47
CA PHE A 110 7.91 8.56 -4.12
C PHE A 110 8.46 7.56 -3.11
N GLY A 111 9.08 8.04 -2.03
CA GLY A 111 9.48 7.21 -0.90
C GLY A 111 8.29 6.50 -0.26
N PHE A 112 7.20 7.22 0.02
CA PHE A 112 5.96 6.63 0.55
C PHE A 112 5.34 5.61 -0.43
N ILE A 113 5.33 5.90 -1.73
CA ILE A 113 4.86 4.96 -2.77
C ILE A 113 5.74 3.71 -2.80
N ALA A 114 7.06 3.86 -2.83
CA ALA A 114 8.00 2.75 -2.87
C ALA A 114 7.87 1.87 -1.62
N LEU A 115 7.78 2.49 -0.43
CA LEU A 115 7.57 1.80 0.83
C LEU A 115 6.24 1.04 0.87
N HIS A 116 5.15 1.67 0.39
CA HIS A 116 3.85 1.01 0.31
C HIS A 116 3.91 -0.23 -0.58
N LEU A 117 4.52 -0.12 -1.76
CA LEU A 117 4.72 -1.26 -2.65
C LEU A 117 5.59 -2.36 -2.04
N LEU A 118 6.64 -1.98 -1.29
CA LEU A 118 7.50 -2.93 -0.57
C LEU A 118 6.70 -3.72 0.48
N MET A 119 5.89 -3.02 1.28
CA MET A 119 5.01 -3.66 2.28
C MET A 119 3.95 -4.54 1.62
N TYR A 120 3.37 -4.09 0.49
CA TYR A 120 2.43 -4.90 -0.28
C TYR A 120 3.09 -6.17 -0.86
N ALA A 121 4.34 -6.08 -1.31
CA ALA A 121 5.11 -7.26 -1.74
C ALA A 121 5.35 -8.25 -0.59
N ALA A 122 5.66 -7.75 0.62
CA ALA A 122 5.78 -8.57 1.82
C ALA A 122 4.46 -9.28 2.14
N ASN A 123 3.31 -8.59 2.02
CA ASN A 123 2.00 -9.21 2.17
C ASN A 123 1.80 -10.36 1.19
N ILE A 124 2.09 -10.16 -0.11
CA ILE A 124 1.98 -11.22 -1.13
C ILE A 124 2.93 -12.39 -0.81
N TYR A 125 4.16 -12.11 -0.36
CA TYR A 125 5.12 -13.15 0.04
C TYR A 125 4.55 -14.02 1.16
N PHE A 126 4.08 -13.41 2.24
CA PHE A 126 3.52 -14.14 3.38
C PHE A 126 2.22 -14.86 3.03
N TRP A 127 1.33 -14.24 2.24
CA TRP A 127 0.12 -14.90 1.74
C TRP A 127 0.46 -16.15 0.94
N LYS A 128 1.46 -16.09 0.04
CA LYS A 128 1.93 -17.27 -0.69
C LYS A 128 2.56 -18.30 0.26
N ARG A 129 3.41 -17.88 1.21
CA ARG A 129 4.09 -18.76 2.17
C ARG A 129 3.12 -19.53 3.05
N TYR A 130 2.05 -18.88 3.50
CA TYR A 130 0.99 -19.45 4.34
C TYR A 130 -0.23 -19.94 3.54
N ARG A 131 -0.12 -19.99 2.20
CA ARG A 131 -1.13 -20.53 1.28
C ARG A 131 -2.50 -19.86 1.36
N VAL A 132 -2.51 -18.56 1.64
CA VAL A 132 -3.68 -17.70 1.48
C VAL A 132 -3.94 -17.49 -0.01
N ASN A 133 -5.14 -17.86 -0.46
CA ASN A 133 -5.55 -17.67 -1.85
C ASN A 133 -5.96 -16.21 -2.11
N TYR A 134 -4.99 -15.29 -2.04
CA TYR A 134 -5.24 -13.86 -2.28
C TYR A 134 -5.84 -13.59 -3.67
N PRO A 135 -5.51 -14.30 -4.77
CA PRO A 135 -6.15 -14.03 -6.05
C PRO A 135 -7.66 -14.27 -6.03
N PHE A 136 -8.09 -15.32 -5.34
CA PHE A 136 -9.51 -15.57 -5.13
C PHE A 136 -10.16 -14.50 -4.23
N ILE A 137 -9.52 -14.17 -3.10
CA ILE A 137 -10.02 -13.20 -2.12
C ILE A 137 -10.21 -11.81 -2.75
N PHE A 138 -9.26 -11.38 -3.59
CA PHE A 138 -9.31 -10.09 -4.28
C PHE A 138 -10.07 -10.15 -5.62
N GLY A 139 -10.56 -11.32 -6.03
CA GLY A 139 -11.32 -11.50 -7.28
C GLY A 139 -10.49 -11.28 -8.55
N PHE A 140 -9.18 -11.54 -8.52
CA PHE A 140 -8.32 -11.42 -9.70
C PHE A 140 -8.66 -12.49 -10.74
N LYS A 141 -8.62 -12.09 -12.02
CA LYS A 141 -8.70 -13.06 -13.12
C LYS A 141 -7.45 -13.93 -13.13
N GLU A 142 -7.63 -15.22 -13.40
CA GLU A 142 -6.53 -16.18 -13.39
C GLU A 142 -5.40 -15.75 -14.34
N GLY A 143 -4.18 -15.70 -13.82
CA GLY A 143 -2.98 -15.33 -14.58
C GLY A 143 -2.67 -13.83 -14.54
N THR A 144 -3.60 -12.98 -14.10
CA THR A 144 -3.42 -11.52 -14.01
C THR A 144 -2.90 -11.04 -12.65
N GLU A 145 -2.84 -11.94 -11.65
CA GLU A 145 -2.38 -11.61 -10.31
C GLU A 145 -0.91 -11.18 -10.30
N LEU A 146 -0.61 -10.09 -9.56
CA LEU A 146 0.76 -9.65 -9.32
C LEU A 146 1.49 -10.65 -8.41
N GLY A 147 2.71 -11.03 -8.80
CA GLY A 147 3.62 -11.77 -7.93
C GLY A 147 4.43 -10.85 -7.01
N CYS A 148 4.97 -11.41 -5.93
CA CYS A 148 5.86 -10.66 -5.02
C CYS A 148 7.05 -10.02 -5.77
N LYS A 149 7.74 -10.79 -6.63
CA LYS A 149 8.87 -10.30 -7.44
C LYS A 149 8.46 -9.13 -8.37
N ASP A 150 7.24 -9.17 -8.92
CA ASP A 150 6.73 -8.11 -9.80
C ASP A 150 6.50 -6.80 -9.04
N VAL A 151 5.92 -6.88 -7.84
CA VAL A 151 5.69 -5.71 -6.99
C VAL A 151 7.01 -5.16 -6.44
N LEU A 152 7.95 -6.02 -6.05
CA LEU A 152 9.29 -5.59 -5.64
C LEU A 152 10.02 -4.86 -6.77
N LEU A 153 9.92 -5.35 -8.01
CA LEU A 153 10.52 -4.70 -9.17
C LEU A 153 9.97 -3.28 -9.34
N LEU A 154 8.66 -3.10 -9.19
CA LEU A 154 8.03 -1.77 -9.23
C LEU A 154 8.50 -0.89 -8.07
N SER A 155 8.51 -1.41 -6.85
CA SER A 155 8.95 -0.70 -5.64
C SER A 155 10.37 -0.16 -5.79
N PHE A 156 11.34 -1.03 -6.11
CA PHE A 156 12.72 -0.61 -6.31
C PHE A 156 12.91 0.25 -7.56
N GLY A 157 12.11 0.05 -8.62
CA GLY A 157 12.09 0.95 -9.76
C GLY A 157 11.73 2.38 -9.35
N VAL A 158 10.65 2.56 -8.59
CA VAL A 158 10.25 3.86 -8.03
C VAL A 158 11.36 4.45 -7.17
N ALA A 159 11.92 3.64 -6.26
CA ALA A 159 12.97 4.10 -5.35
C ALA A 159 14.21 4.58 -6.11
N VAL A 160 14.69 3.82 -7.10
CA VAL A 160 15.84 4.19 -7.93
C VAL A 160 15.59 5.51 -8.65
N PHE A 161 14.45 5.68 -9.35
CA PHE A 161 14.16 6.93 -10.05
C PHE A 161 14.04 8.13 -9.10
N ALA A 162 13.42 7.93 -7.93
CA ALA A 162 13.26 9.00 -6.94
C ALA A 162 14.62 9.43 -6.35
N ILE A 163 15.44 8.47 -5.90
CA ILE A 163 16.72 8.77 -5.26
C ILE A 163 17.72 9.29 -6.30
N ALA A 164 17.74 8.72 -7.51
CA ALA A 164 18.57 9.22 -8.60
C ALA A 164 18.17 10.65 -8.99
N GLY A 165 16.87 10.96 -9.06
CA GLY A 165 16.37 12.32 -9.28
C GLY A 165 16.81 13.29 -8.18
N ALA A 166 16.69 12.88 -6.91
CA ALA A 166 17.14 13.69 -5.78
C ALA A 166 18.66 13.92 -5.79
N LEU A 167 19.45 12.88 -6.08
CA LEU A 167 20.91 12.99 -6.23
C LEU A 167 21.29 13.90 -7.40
N ALA A 168 20.62 13.78 -8.55
CA ALA A 168 20.85 14.64 -9.70
C ALA A 168 20.51 16.10 -9.38
N ASN A 169 19.39 16.36 -8.69
CA ASN A 169 19.02 17.71 -8.25
C ASN A 169 20.07 18.30 -7.30
N LEU A 170 20.53 17.52 -6.31
CA LEU A 170 21.61 17.92 -5.40
C LEU A 170 22.94 18.15 -6.12
N ALA A 171 23.28 17.33 -7.12
CA ALA A 171 24.52 17.47 -7.88
C ALA A 171 24.50 18.72 -8.77
N MET A 172 23.40 18.97 -9.48
CA MET A 172 23.24 20.16 -10.35
C MET A 172 23.17 21.46 -9.56
N GLU A 173 22.73 21.44 -8.30
CA GLU A 173 22.82 22.61 -7.43
C GLU A 173 24.27 22.92 -7.00
N MET A 174 25.17 21.92 -6.98
CA MET A 174 26.57 22.11 -6.61
C MET A 174 27.45 22.64 -7.74
N ASP A 175 27.12 22.35 -8.99
CA ASP A 175 27.92 22.77 -10.13
C ASP A 175 27.56 24.21 -10.57
N PRO A 176 28.50 25.17 -10.50
CA PRO A 176 28.27 26.55 -10.94
C PRO A 176 27.84 26.65 -12.41
N LYS A 177 28.23 25.68 -13.27
CA LYS A 177 27.90 25.67 -14.70
C LYS A 177 26.44 25.30 -14.95
N THR A 178 25.82 24.54 -14.04
CA THR A 178 24.41 24.09 -14.17
C THR A 178 23.40 25.07 -13.58
N GLN A 179 23.84 26.20 -13.02
CA GLN A 179 22.95 27.28 -12.53
C GLN A 179 21.96 27.77 -13.60
N ARG A 180 22.36 27.76 -14.89
CA ARG A 180 21.49 28.13 -16.01
C ARG A 180 20.31 27.16 -16.20
N PHE A 181 20.39 25.94 -15.67
CA PHE A 181 19.35 24.90 -15.75
C PHE A 181 18.61 24.70 -14.43
N LYS A 182 18.68 25.69 -13.51
CA LYS A 182 18.06 25.60 -12.18
C LYS A 182 16.56 25.31 -12.28
N GLU A 183 15.80 26.05 -13.09
CA GLU A 183 14.37 25.81 -13.26
C GLU A 183 14.06 24.39 -13.75
N PHE A 184 14.81 23.87 -14.73
CA PHE A 184 14.63 22.51 -15.23
C PHE A 184 14.89 21.45 -14.15
N THR A 185 15.85 21.72 -13.27
CA THR A 185 16.20 20.85 -12.14
C THR A 185 15.07 20.78 -11.10
N GLU A 186 14.35 21.89 -10.88
CA GLU A 186 13.18 21.93 -9.99
C GLU A 186 11.97 21.19 -10.57
N LEU A 187 11.90 21.01 -11.89
CA LEU A 187 10.79 20.31 -12.56
C LEU A 187 10.95 18.78 -12.56
N VAL A 188 12.11 18.25 -12.17
CA VAL A 188 12.37 16.79 -12.14
C VAL A 188 11.33 16.01 -11.31
N PRO A 189 10.99 16.41 -10.06
CA PRO A 189 9.96 15.72 -9.30
C PRO A 189 8.58 15.78 -9.96
N GLN A 190 8.22 16.92 -10.57
CA GLN A 190 6.96 17.07 -11.31
C GLN A 190 6.91 16.16 -12.54
N ALA A 191 8.00 16.09 -13.32
CA ALA A 191 8.09 15.23 -14.49
C ALA A 191 7.97 13.74 -14.09
N LEU A 192 8.62 13.35 -12.99
CA LEU A 192 8.47 12.00 -12.42
C LEU A 192 7.02 11.74 -12.02
N LEU A 193 6.37 12.64 -11.28
CA LEU A 193 4.97 12.48 -10.87
C LEU A 193 4.04 12.37 -12.09
N GLY A 194 4.24 13.21 -13.10
CA GLY A 194 3.51 13.17 -14.36
C GLY A 194 3.68 11.82 -15.08
N LEU A 195 4.90 11.27 -15.13
CA LEU A 195 5.16 9.94 -15.65
C LEU A 195 4.43 8.84 -14.86
N PHE A 196 4.43 8.91 -13.53
CA PHE A 196 3.70 7.95 -12.68
C PHE A 196 2.19 8.00 -12.92
N ILE A 197 1.62 9.20 -13.00
CA ILE A 197 0.19 9.40 -13.29
C ILE A 197 -0.14 8.89 -14.69
N ALA A 198 0.64 9.27 -15.71
CA ALA A 198 0.46 8.80 -17.08
C ALA A 198 0.54 7.27 -17.16
N MET A 199 1.49 6.66 -16.45
CA MET A 199 1.59 5.20 -16.35
C MET A 199 0.42 4.58 -15.59
N LEU A 200 -0.13 5.23 -14.58
CA LEU A 200 -1.28 4.70 -13.84
C LEU A 200 -2.53 4.61 -14.72
N PHE A 201 -2.82 5.67 -15.49
CA PHE A 201 -4.00 5.77 -16.35
C PHE A 201 -3.80 5.23 -17.77
N CYS A 202 -2.58 4.79 -18.11
CA CYS A 202 -2.25 4.27 -19.43
C CYS A 202 -3.20 3.12 -19.85
N PRO A 203 -3.94 3.24 -20.97
CA PRO A 203 -4.86 2.22 -21.42
C PRO A 203 -4.15 1.05 -22.12
N PHE A 204 -2.90 1.22 -22.53
CA PHE A 204 -2.14 0.19 -23.23
C PHE A 204 -1.70 -0.95 -22.28
N ASN A 205 -1.39 -2.12 -22.85
CA ASN A 205 -0.94 -3.29 -22.08
C ASN A 205 0.55 -3.18 -21.68
N ILE A 206 0.89 -2.07 -21.05
CA ILE A 206 2.22 -1.72 -20.54
C ILE A 206 2.12 -1.74 -19.01
N ILE A 207 3.08 -2.35 -18.29
CA ILE A 207 3.11 -2.43 -16.82
C ILE A 207 1.75 -2.82 -16.19
N PHE A 208 1.45 -4.12 -16.20
CA PHE A 208 0.36 -4.73 -15.42
C PHE A 208 -1.02 -4.03 -15.53
N ARG A 209 -1.45 -3.72 -16.76
CA ARG A 209 -2.71 -3.02 -17.06
C ARG A 209 -3.89 -3.43 -16.18
N SER A 210 -4.20 -4.73 -16.09
CA SER A 210 -5.34 -5.23 -15.31
C SER A 210 -5.29 -4.84 -13.83
N ASN A 211 -4.09 -4.81 -13.23
CA ASN A 211 -3.90 -4.44 -11.82
C ASN A 211 -4.01 -2.93 -11.60
N ARG A 212 -3.55 -2.12 -12.57
CA ARG A 212 -3.74 -0.65 -12.50
C ARG A 212 -5.22 -0.28 -12.54
N PHE A 213 -5.99 -0.86 -13.46
CA PHE A 213 -7.44 -0.62 -13.53
C PHE A 213 -8.19 -1.19 -12.33
N PHE A 214 -7.72 -2.31 -11.76
CA PHE A 214 -8.24 -2.80 -10.48
C PHE A 214 -8.01 -1.80 -9.34
N PHE A 215 -6.78 -1.30 -9.19
CA PHE A 215 -6.45 -0.28 -8.21
C PHE A 215 -7.28 0.99 -8.40
N LEU A 216 -7.39 1.51 -9.63
CA LEU A 216 -8.19 2.69 -9.96
C LEU A 216 -9.67 2.50 -9.63
N ARG A 217 -10.23 1.31 -9.90
CA ARG A 217 -11.61 0.99 -9.53
C ARG A 217 -11.80 1.00 -8.01
N CYS A 218 -10.92 0.34 -7.26
CA CYS A 218 -11.01 0.35 -5.80
C CYS A 218 -10.83 1.77 -5.24
N MET A 219 -9.90 2.56 -5.79
CA MET A 219 -9.70 3.96 -5.41
C MET A 219 -10.98 4.78 -5.66
N PHE A 220 -11.60 4.61 -6.83
CA PHE A 220 -12.86 5.26 -7.16
C PHE A 220 -13.99 4.87 -6.19
N HIS A 221 -14.14 3.59 -5.85
CA HIS A 221 -15.11 3.16 -4.84
C HIS A 221 -14.83 3.77 -3.45
N CYS A 222 -13.55 3.95 -3.07
CA CYS A 222 -13.18 4.60 -1.81
C CYS A 222 -13.57 6.09 -1.80
N ILE A 223 -13.32 6.81 -2.90
CA ILE A 223 -13.68 8.23 -3.06
C ILE A 223 -15.20 8.40 -3.06
N CYS A 224 -15.91 7.52 -3.77
CA CYS A 224 -17.37 7.58 -3.91
C CYS A 224 -18.11 6.83 -2.80
N ALA A 225 -17.47 6.44 -1.69
CA ALA A 225 -18.20 5.93 -0.54
C ALA A 225 -19.21 6.99 -0.06
N PRO A 226 -20.44 6.62 0.38
CA PRO A 226 -20.99 5.27 0.56
C PRO A 226 -21.80 4.75 -0.65
N LEU A 227 -21.60 5.28 -1.85
CA LEU A 227 -22.48 5.04 -3.01
C LEU A 227 -22.38 3.62 -3.59
N TYR A 228 -21.30 2.89 -3.30
CA TYR A 228 -21.06 1.54 -3.79
C TYR A 228 -21.04 0.53 -2.64
N LYS A 229 -21.44 -0.71 -2.95
CA LYS A 229 -21.27 -1.83 -2.02
C LYS A 229 -19.79 -2.04 -1.71
N VAL A 230 -19.44 -2.05 -0.43
CA VAL A 230 -18.06 -2.21 0.03
C VAL A 230 -17.63 -3.66 -0.13
N THR A 231 -16.67 -3.92 -1.02
CA THR A 231 -16.03 -5.22 -1.14
C THR A 231 -14.75 -5.29 -0.31
N LEU A 232 -14.23 -6.50 -0.10
CA LEU A 232 -12.99 -6.68 0.66
C LEU A 232 -11.78 -5.93 0.04
N PRO A 233 -11.58 -5.91 -1.30
CA PRO A 233 -10.58 -5.03 -1.93
C PRO A 233 -10.73 -3.55 -1.58
N ASP A 234 -11.96 -3.04 -1.57
CA ASP A 234 -12.24 -1.62 -1.29
C ASP A 234 -11.93 -1.29 0.18
N PHE A 235 -12.32 -2.19 1.10
CA PHE A 235 -11.98 -2.12 2.51
C PHE A 235 -10.45 -2.15 2.71
N PHE A 236 -9.77 -3.11 2.07
CA PHE A 236 -8.33 -3.29 2.20
C PHE A 236 -7.57 -2.06 1.68
N LEU A 237 -7.93 -1.54 0.50
CA LEU A 237 -7.30 -0.34 -0.04
C LEU A 237 -7.53 0.88 0.87
N ALA A 238 -8.78 1.15 1.26
CA ALA A 238 -9.09 2.29 2.11
C ALA A 238 -8.34 2.24 3.44
N ASP A 239 -8.16 1.05 4.02
CA ASP A 239 -7.40 0.88 5.26
C ASP A 239 -5.93 1.25 5.07
N GLN A 240 -5.33 0.84 3.95
CA GLN A 240 -3.97 1.26 3.59
C GLN A 240 -3.84 2.77 3.37
N LEU A 241 -4.86 3.43 2.79
CA LEU A 241 -4.84 4.87 2.57
C LEU A 241 -4.80 5.66 3.89
N THR A 242 -5.32 5.11 5.00
CA THR A 242 -5.22 5.76 6.32
C THR A 242 -3.77 5.91 6.80
N SER A 243 -2.85 5.07 6.30
CA SER A 243 -1.41 5.16 6.57
C SER A 243 -0.67 6.04 5.56
N GLN A 244 -1.38 6.69 4.62
CA GLN A 244 -0.80 7.49 3.53
C GLN A 244 -1.14 8.97 3.62
N VAL A 245 -1.60 9.45 4.77
CA VAL A 245 -1.95 10.87 5.01
C VAL A 245 -0.81 11.81 4.60
N GLN A 246 0.43 11.47 4.96
CA GLN A 246 1.58 12.32 4.58
C GLN A 246 1.83 12.32 3.07
N GLY A 247 1.63 11.19 2.38
CA GLY A 247 1.70 11.14 0.92
C GLY A 247 0.64 12.03 0.25
N PHE A 248 -0.58 12.06 0.79
CA PHE A 248 -1.62 12.97 0.29
C PHE A 248 -1.28 14.45 0.53
N ARG A 249 -0.71 14.79 1.69
CA ARG A 249 -0.19 16.15 1.95
C ARG A 249 0.96 16.52 1.03
N SER A 250 1.82 15.57 0.67
CA SER A 250 2.83 15.82 -0.36
C SER A 250 2.19 16.12 -1.72
N LEU A 251 1.13 15.42 -2.13
CA LEU A 251 0.40 15.74 -3.37
C LEU A 251 -0.24 17.14 -3.34
N GLU A 252 -0.80 17.55 -2.21
CA GLU A 252 -1.26 18.94 -2.02
C GLU A 252 -0.12 19.94 -2.20
N PHE A 253 1.04 19.66 -1.60
CA PHE A 253 2.22 20.49 -1.75
C PHE A 253 2.69 20.56 -3.21
N TYR A 254 2.61 19.47 -3.98
CA TYR A 254 2.86 19.51 -5.44
C TYR A 254 1.94 20.50 -6.15
N ILE A 255 0.64 20.47 -5.84
CA ILE A 255 -0.34 21.37 -6.46
C ILE A 255 -0.01 22.83 -6.15
N CYS A 256 0.31 23.13 -4.89
CA CYS A 256 0.69 24.49 -4.50
C CYS A 256 2.03 24.93 -5.10
N TYR A 257 3.10 24.16 -4.87
CA TYR A 257 4.47 24.52 -5.23
C TYR A 257 4.65 24.76 -6.73
N TYR A 258 4.04 23.91 -7.57
CA TYR A 258 4.12 24.08 -9.02
C TYR A 258 3.01 24.99 -9.56
N GLY A 259 1.82 24.98 -8.96
CA GLY A 259 0.68 25.79 -9.40
C GLY A 259 0.84 27.29 -9.15
N TRP A 260 1.43 27.66 -8.01
CA TRP A 260 1.70 29.07 -7.64
C TRP A 260 3.04 29.59 -8.17
N GLY A 261 3.88 28.72 -8.73
CA GLY A 261 5.16 29.11 -9.32
C GLY A 261 6.33 29.22 -8.33
N ASP A 262 6.14 28.79 -7.07
CA ASP A 262 7.17 28.73 -6.02
C ASP A 262 8.46 28.01 -6.47
N TYR A 263 8.34 27.05 -7.40
CA TYR A 263 9.47 26.33 -7.98
C TYR A 263 10.47 27.23 -8.72
N LYS A 264 10.06 28.36 -9.29
CA LYS A 264 10.96 29.23 -10.09
C LYS A 264 12.08 29.82 -9.24
N ASN A 265 11.74 30.21 -8.01
CA ASN A 265 12.67 30.85 -7.07
C ASN A 265 13.09 29.91 -5.92
N ARG A 266 12.57 28.68 -5.87
CA ARG A 266 12.73 27.73 -4.76
C ARG A 266 12.20 28.32 -3.44
N GLU A 267 11.01 28.89 -3.47
CA GLU A 267 10.35 29.45 -2.28
C GLU A 267 9.29 28.48 -1.76
N ASN A 268 8.83 28.66 -0.52
CA ASN A 268 7.68 27.93 0.02
C ASN A 268 6.70 28.93 0.62
N THR A 269 5.84 29.47 -0.23
CA THR A 269 4.80 30.41 0.15
C THR A 269 3.47 29.71 0.42
N CYS A 270 3.37 28.39 0.21
CA CYS A 270 2.14 27.62 0.37
C CYS A 270 1.42 27.86 1.72
N LYS A 271 2.17 27.95 2.82
CA LYS A 271 1.60 28.19 4.17
C LYS A 271 1.00 29.58 4.35
N THR A 272 1.28 30.55 3.48
CA THR A 272 0.65 31.89 3.53
C THR A 272 -0.73 31.89 2.86
N ASN A 273 -1.02 30.88 2.05
CA ASN A 273 -2.29 30.77 1.33
C ASN A 273 -3.37 30.10 2.20
N ASN A 274 -4.46 30.82 2.44
CA ASN A 274 -5.60 30.31 3.21
C ASN A 274 -6.25 29.06 2.61
N LEU A 275 -6.28 28.95 1.27
CA LEU A 275 -6.82 27.77 0.59
C LEU A 275 -5.95 26.54 0.86
N TYR A 276 -4.62 26.68 0.76
CA TYR A 276 -3.68 25.60 1.08
C TYR A 276 -3.84 25.16 2.54
N ASN A 277 -3.84 26.10 3.49
CA ASN A 277 -4.03 25.75 4.90
C ASN A 277 -5.36 25.04 5.15
N THR A 278 -6.43 25.42 4.46
CA THR A 278 -7.75 24.76 4.57
C THR A 278 -7.73 23.35 3.98
N LEU A 279 -7.14 23.16 2.80
CA LEU A 279 -7.01 21.86 2.16
C LEU A 279 -6.11 20.91 2.99
N TYR A 280 -5.12 21.45 3.70
CA TYR A 280 -4.22 20.68 4.56
C TYR A 280 -4.94 19.97 5.73
N PHE A 281 -6.06 20.53 6.20
CA PHE A 281 -6.99 19.86 7.11
C PHE A 281 -7.80 18.78 6.40
N ILE A 282 -8.45 19.16 5.29
CA ILE A 282 -9.40 18.30 4.57
C ILE A 282 -8.68 17.03 4.10
N ILE A 283 -7.51 17.18 3.48
CA ILE A 283 -6.73 16.09 2.91
C ILE A 283 -6.28 15.10 3.99
N ALA A 284 -5.99 15.56 5.19
CA ALA A 284 -5.65 14.68 6.30
C ALA A 284 -6.85 13.86 6.80
N ALA A 285 -8.08 14.38 6.66
CA ALA A 285 -9.30 13.69 7.05
C ALA A 285 -9.81 12.71 5.99
N ILE A 286 -9.55 12.94 4.69
CA ILE A 286 -10.10 12.15 3.56
C ILE A 286 -9.97 10.64 3.74
N PRO A 287 -8.79 10.06 4.09
CA PRO A 287 -8.66 8.60 4.18
C PRO A 287 -9.56 7.99 5.27
N TYR A 288 -9.63 8.66 6.41
CA TYR A 288 -10.46 8.23 7.53
C TYR A 288 -11.95 8.47 7.26
N TRP A 289 -12.29 9.54 6.54
CA TRP A 289 -13.65 9.82 6.10
C TRP A 289 -14.16 8.74 5.14
N SER A 290 -13.33 8.30 4.19
CA SER A 290 -13.65 7.17 3.31
C SER A 290 -13.93 5.90 4.12
N ARG A 291 -13.08 5.56 5.10
CA ARG A 291 -13.31 4.40 6.00
C ARG A 291 -14.57 4.53 6.84
N PHE A 292 -14.83 5.73 7.38
CA PHE A 292 -16.05 6.04 8.12
C PHE A 292 -17.30 5.76 7.28
N LEU A 293 -17.36 6.30 6.06
CA LEU A 293 -18.48 6.10 5.15
C LEU A 293 -18.62 4.64 4.70
N GLN A 294 -17.52 3.93 4.46
CA GLN A 294 -17.56 2.50 4.17
C GLN A 294 -18.13 1.69 5.35
N CYS A 295 -17.76 2.03 6.59
CA CYS A 295 -18.29 1.37 7.79
C CYS A 295 -19.79 1.66 7.97
N LEU A 296 -20.24 2.89 7.74
CA LEU A 296 -21.68 3.20 7.73
C LEU A 296 -22.43 2.45 6.63
N ARG A 297 -21.86 2.34 5.43
CA ARG A 297 -22.45 1.57 4.34
C ARG A 297 -22.61 0.10 4.72
N ARG A 298 -21.60 -0.50 5.35
CA ARG A 298 -21.65 -1.89 5.83
C ARG A 298 -22.62 -2.07 6.99
N LEU A 299 -22.72 -1.10 7.91
CA LEU A 299 -23.76 -1.10 8.95
C LEU A 299 -25.15 -1.19 8.33
N TYR A 300 -25.41 -0.40 7.29
CA TYR A 300 -26.69 -0.43 6.57
C TYR A 300 -26.93 -1.74 5.81
N ASP A 301 -25.96 -2.18 5.00
CA ASP A 301 -26.10 -3.36 4.13
C ASP A 301 -26.12 -4.69 4.92
N GLU A 302 -25.24 -4.82 5.93
CA GLU A 302 -25.03 -6.07 6.67
C GLU A 302 -25.84 -6.12 7.98
N ARG A 303 -26.41 -4.99 8.42
CA ARG A 303 -27.10 -4.83 9.72
C ARG A 303 -26.23 -5.25 10.92
N ASP A 304 -24.91 -5.16 10.78
CA ASP A 304 -23.94 -5.52 11.80
C ASP A 304 -23.54 -4.28 12.62
N GLY A 305 -24.01 -4.23 13.87
CA GLY A 305 -23.70 -3.14 14.81
C GLY A 305 -22.21 -2.94 15.05
N MET A 306 -21.39 -3.99 14.87
CA MET A 306 -19.93 -3.88 14.99
C MET A 306 -19.35 -2.91 13.95
N GLN A 307 -19.95 -2.81 12.76
CA GLN A 307 -19.53 -1.83 11.75
C GLN A 307 -19.83 -0.40 12.18
N GLY A 308 -20.91 -0.17 12.94
CA GLY A 308 -21.21 1.13 13.55
C GLY A 308 -20.16 1.55 14.58
N ILE A 309 -19.72 0.62 15.43
CA ILE A 309 -18.62 0.87 16.39
C ILE A 309 -17.32 1.17 15.64
N ASN A 310 -17.04 0.45 14.54
CA ASN A 310 -15.88 0.73 13.69
C ASN A 310 -15.98 2.12 13.04
N ALA A 311 -17.18 2.56 12.64
CA ALA A 311 -17.39 3.90 12.14
C ALA A 311 -17.04 4.95 13.20
N LEU A 312 -17.48 4.76 14.46
CA LEU A 312 -17.12 5.66 15.56
C LEU A 312 -15.61 5.74 15.80
N LYS A 313 -14.88 4.63 15.66
CA LYS A 313 -13.40 4.62 15.71
C LYS A 313 -12.77 5.55 14.65
N TYR A 314 -13.22 5.46 13.40
CA TYR A 314 -12.72 6.34 12.34
C TYR A 314 -13.15 7.79 12.55
N PHE A 315 -14.38 8.02 13.04
CA PHE A 315 -14.84 9.37 13.39
C PHE A 315 -13.99 10.00 14.50
N SER A 316 -13.66 9.27 15.57
CA SER A 316 -12.74 9.76 16.61
C SER A 316 -11.36 10.08 16.04
N THR A 317 -10.89 9.32 15.06
CA THR A 317 -9.60 9.57 14.39
C THR A 317 -9.64 10.83 13.54
N ILE A 318 -10.75 11.11 12.86
CA ILE A 318 -10.95 12.35 12.09
C ILE A 318 -10.87 13.57 13.01
N ILE A 319 -11.54 13.51 14.17
CA ILE A 319 -11.46 14.57 15.18
C ILE A 319 -10.00 14.74 15.63
N ALA A 320 -9.33 13.65 16.02
CA ALA A 320 -7.94 13.71 16.49
C ALA A 320 -6.99 14.34 15.46
N VAL A 321 -7.07 13.91 14.20
CA VAL A 321 -6.21 14.42 13.12
C VAL A 321 -6.50 15.88 12.82
N THR A 322 -7.78 16.28 12.84
CA THR A 322 -8.17 17.68 12.61
C THR A 322 -7.69 18.58 13.74
N MET A 323 -7.88 18.16 15.00
CA MET A 323 -7.44 18.93 16.18
C MET A 323 -5.91 19.02 16.28
N ARG A 324 -5.20 17.93 15.97
CA ARG A 324 -3.74 17.94 15.87
C ARG A 324 -3.25 18.92 14.80
N THR A 325 -3.88 18.90 13.63
CA THR A 325 -3.54 19.83 12.54
C THR A 325 -3.83 21.28 12.93
N ALA A 326 -4.90 21.53 13.69
CA ALA A 326 -5.22 22.86 14.21
C ALA A 326 -4.15 23.36 15.20
N TYR A 327 -3.68 22.47 16.07
CA TYR A 327 -2.59 22.76 16.98
C TYR A 327 -1.29 23.07 16.23
N ASP A 328 -0.93 22.27 15.21
CA ASP A 328 0.28 22.47 14.43
C ASP A 328 0.30 23.86 13.76
N LEU A 329 -0.84 24.36 13.27
CA LEU A 329 -0.95 25.64 12.57
C LEU A 329 -1.13 26.86 13.47
N LYS A 330 -2.04 26.80 14.45
CA LYS A 330 -2.36 27.97 15.29
C LYS A 330 -1.51 28.06 16.55
N GLN A 331 -0.98 26.93 17.02
CA GLN A 331 -0.30 26.77 18.31
C GLN A 331 -1.14 27.31 19.49
N GLY A 332 -0.78 26.93 20.72
CA GLY A 332 -1.45 27.40 21.92
C GLY A 332 -2.02 26.30 22.81
N ILE A 333 -2.18 26.64 24.10
CA ILE A 333 -2.46 25.68 25.17
C ILE A 333 -3.82 25.01 25.00
N GLY A 334 -4.85 25.76 24.62
CA GLY A 334 -6.19 25.21 24.37
C GLY A 334 -6.22 24.18 23.23
N TRP A 335 -5.64 24.54 22.07
CA TRP A 335 -5.52 23.62 20.94
C TRP A 335 -4.68 22.39 21.27
N LYS A 336 -3.58 22.58 22.03
CA LYS A 336 -2.74 21.48 22.52
C LYS A 336 -3.53 20.50 23.38
N ALA A 337 -4.32 21.01 24.33
CA ALA A 337 -5.14 20.19 25.22
C ALA A 337 -6.20 19.39 24.45
N ILE A 338 -6.93 20.05 23.54
CA ILE A 338 -7.96 19.40 22.71
C ILE A 338 -7.31 18.35 21.79
N ALA A 339 -6.21 18.68 21.12
CA ALA A 339 -5.46 17.77 20.26
C ALA A 339 -4.96 16.54 21.05
N PHE A 340 -4.44 16.74 22.26
CA PHE A 340 -3.98 15.67 23.12
C PHE A 340 -5.12 14.74 23.55
N ILE A 341 -6.22 15.29 24.07
CA ILE A 341 -7.38 14.51 24.54
C ILE A 341 -8.00 13.72 23.39
N SER A 342 -8.25 14.37 22.25
CA SER A 342 -8.83 13.71 21.08
C SER A 342 -7.90 12.63 20.51
N SER A 343 -6.59 12.88 20.45
CA SER A 343 -5.59 11.87 20.04
C SER A 343 -5.52 10.69 21.00
N LEU A 344 -5.63 10.94 22.31
CA LEU A 344 -5.64 9.88 23.33
C LEU A 344 -6.86 8.98 23.16
N ILE A 345 -8.05 9.56 22.97
CA ILE A 345 -9.29 8.80 22.73
C ILE A 345 -9.16 7.96 21.46
N ALA A 346 -8.73 8.58 20.35
CA ALA A 346 -8.56 7.88 19.08
C ALA A 346 -7.50 6.75 19.20
N ALA A 347 -6.40 6.98 19.91
CA ALA A 347 -5.36 6.00 20.14
C ALA A 347 -5.84 4.82 20.99
N ILE A 348 -6.61 5.06 22.06
CA ILE A 348 -7.21 4.01 22.89
C ILE A 348 -8.17 3.16 22.05
N PHE A 349 -9.07 3.82 21.32
CA PHE A 349 -10.06 3.12 20.49
C PHE A 349 -9.39 2.33 19.37
N GLY A 350 -8.46 2.93 18.64
CA GLY A 350 -7.67 2.28 17.60
C GLY A 350 -6.88 1.09 18.12
N THR A 351 -6.17 1.26 19.23
CA THR A 351 -5.38 0.19 19.87
C THR A 351 -6.27 -0.96 20.34
N TYR A 352 -7.42 -0.66 20.95
CA TYR A 352 -8.36 -1.68 21.37
C TYR A 352 -8.89 -2.47 20.16
N TRP A 353 -9.30 -1.77 19.11
CA TRP A 353 -9.78 -2.39 17.88
C TRP A 353 -8.74 -3.33 17.28
N ASP A 354 -7.52 -2.85 17.14
CA ASP A 354 -6.43 -3.62 16.57
C ASP A 354 -6.12 -4.87 17.41
N LEU A 355 -5.83 -4.70 18.70
CA LEU A 355 -5.39 -5.81 19.54
C LEU A 355 -6.51 -6.82 19.80
N VAL A 356 -7.69 -6.34 20.18
CA VAL A 356 -8.77 -7.20 20.68
C VAL A 356 -9.66 -7.70 19.54
N ILE A 357 -10.09 -6.81 18.63
CA ILE A 357 -11.05 -7.15 17.58
C ILE A 357 -10.34 -7.82 16.39
N ASP A 358 -9.34 -7.17 15.81
CA ASP A 358 -8.70 -7.67 14.59
C ASP A 358 -7.72 -8.82 14.87
N TRP A 359 -6.91 -8.69 15.92
CA TRP A 359 -5.92 -9.71 16.29
C TRP A 359 -6.48 -10.78 17.24
N GLY A 360 -7.61 -10.53 17.90
CA GLY A 360 -8.25 -11.51 18.78
C GLY A 360 -7.50 -11.71 20.11
N LEU A 361 -6.76 -10.70 20.58
CA LEU A 361 -6.13 -10.71 21.90
C LEU A 361 -7.20 -10.80 22.99
N LEU A 362 -6.84 -11.29 24.19
CA LEU A 362 -7.72 -11.39 25.36
C LEU A 362 -8.80 -12.49 25.29
N GLN A 363 -8.75 -13.37 24.30
CA GLN A 363 -9.62 -14.56 24.24
C GLN A 363 -9.09 -15.68 25.16
N LYS A 364 -9.44 -15.62 26.45
CA LYS A 364 -8.98 -16.58 27.49
C LYS A 364 -9.48 -18.01 27.25
N ASN A 365 -10.69 -18.15 26.69
CA ASN A 365 -11.38 -19.43 26.50
C ASN A 365 -11.11 -20.08 25.14
N SER A 366 -10.19 -19.53 24.34
CA SER A 366 -9.87 -20.11 23.03
C SER A 366 -8.88 -21.28 23.17
N LYS A 367 -8.81 -22.12 22.13
CA LYS A 367 -7.79 -23.17 21.99
C LYS A 367 -6.36 -22.64 22.06
N ASN A 368 -6.18 -21.37 21.74
CA ASN A 368 -4.91 -20.65 21.82
C ASN A 368 -5.03 -19.56 22.88
N ARG A 369 -4.79 -19.88 24.15
CA ARG A 369 -4.89 -18.92 25.28
C ARG A 369 -4.38 -17.52 24.88
N TRP A 370 -5.24 -16.52 25.02
CA TRP A 370 -5.02 -15.11 24.67
C TRP A 370 -5.06 -14.73 23.18
N LEU A 371 -5.33 -15.67 22.27
CA LEU A 371 -5.48 -15.43 20.84
C LEU A 371 -6.78 -16.07 20.34
N ARG A 372 -7.16 -15.85 19.09
CA ARG A 372 -8.30 -16.53 18.46
C ARG A 372 -8.08 -18.01 18.16
N ASP A 373 -9.18 -18.76 18.03
CA ASP A 373 -9.15 -20.19 17.73
C ASP A 373 -8.49 -20.51 16.38
N LYS A 374 -8.82 -19.72 15.35
CA LYS A 374 -8.33 -19.90 13.99
C LYS A 374 -7.11 -18.99 13.74
N LEU A 375 -5.92 -19.58 13.85
CA LEU A 375 -4.67 -18.94 13.48
C LEU A 375 -4.30 -19.27 12.03
N LEU A 376 -3.82 -18.26 11.31
CA LEU A 376 -3.32 -18.34 9.95
C LEU A 376 -1.86 -18.81 9.92
N VAL A 377 -1.07 -18.32 10.88
CA VAL A 377 0.34 -18.66 11.08
C VAL A 377 0.43 -19.65 12.23
N PRO A 378 1.21 -20.74 12.10
CA PRO A 378 1.28 -21.76 13.16
C PRO A 378 1.98 -21.27 14.44
N HIS A 379 2.92 -20.33 14.32
CA HIS A 379 3.69 -19.83 15.46
C HIS A 379 2.95 -18.70 16.17
N LYS A 380 2.57 -18.93 17.44
CA LYS A 380 1.87 -17.96 18.29
C LYS A 380 2.72 -16.70 18.57
N SER A 381 4.04 -16.84 18.69
CA SER A 381 4.97 -15.72 18.92
C SER A 381 4.85 -14.64 17.85
N VAL A 382 4.59 -15.01 16.58
CA VAL A 382 4.41 -14.05 15.48
C VAL A 382 3.24 -13.11 15.74
N TYR A 383 2.16 -13.59 16.37
CA TYR A 383 1.00 -12.76 16.71
C TYR A 383 1.35 -11.73 17.79
N PHE A 384 2.06 -12.15 18.84
CA PHE A 384 2.48 -11.23 19.90
C PHE A 384 3.53 -10.22 19.42
N VAL A 385 4.51 -10.67 18.64
CA VAL A 385 5.51 -9.76 18.02
C VAL A 385 4.80 -8.75 17.11
N ALA A 386 3.88 -9.19 16.25
CA ALA A 386 3.15 -8.28 15.37
C ALA A 386 2.30 -7.26 16.15
N MET A 387 1.71 -7.65 17.28
CA MET A 387 0.97 -6.73 18.15
C MET A 387 1.88 -5.72 18.85
N VAL A 388 3.07 -6.13 19.30
CA VAL A 388 4.05 -5.24 19.95
C VAL A 388 4.67 -4.28 18.93
N SER A 389 5.02 -4.77 17.73
CA SER A 389 5.60 -3.96 16.65
C SER A 389 4.61 -2.99 15.99
N LYS A 390 3.32 -3.03 16.36
CA LYS A 390 2.30 -2.11 15.86
C LYS A 390 2.28 -0.76 16.61
N ARG A 391 3.12 -0.60 17.64
CA ARG A 391 3.26 0.64 18.43
C ARG A 391 4.48 1.46 18.03
#